data_AF-A0AAV3M2E6-F1
#
_entry.id   AF-A0AAV3M2E6-F1
#
_cell.length_a   1.000
_cell.length_b   1.000
_cell.length_c   1.000
_cell.angle_alpha   90.00
_cell.angle_beta   90.00
_cell.angle_gamma   90.00
#
_symmetry.space_group_name_H-M   'P 1'
#
loop_
_entity.id
_entity.type
_entity.pdbx_description
1 polymer ?
#
loop_
_entity_poly.entity_id
_entity_poly.type
_entity_poly.pdbx_seq_one_letter_code
_entity_poly.pdbx_strand_id
1 'polypeptide(L)'
;MLSERLAQVISENENHRDDVILIINYLFSVMDTPTYTQIVKTLIEQTEGYQETVMTIADRLRNEGLEKGLIKGREEGKAEGREEARQEEQAIARQRTYTQVITSLDLGLSIDIISKITGLPHSEIQAMR
;
A
#
# COMPACT_ATOMS: atom_id res chain seq x y z
N MET A 1 31.90 9.48 6.68
CA MET A 1 30.73 8.57 6.84
C MET A 1 31.09 7.14 6.44
N LEU A 2 30.25 6.14 6.74
CA LEU A 2 30.49 4.74 6.34
C LEU A 2 30.61 4.59 4.81
N SER A 3 29.86 5.39 4.05
CA SER A 3 29.91 5.44 2.58
C SER A 3 31.26 5.88 2.03
N GLU A 4 31.89 6.90 2.61
CA GLU A 4 33.23 7.38 2.22
C GLU A 4 34.29 6.33 2.51
N ARG A 5 34.23 5.68 3.69
CA ARG A 5 35.15 4.60 4.03
C ARG A 5 34.99 3.40 3.10
N LEU A 6 33.75 3.07 2.73
CA LEU A 6 33.48 2.01 1.78
C LEU A 6 34.01 2.36 0.39
N ALA A 7 33.78 3.59 -0.08
CA ALA A 7 34.33 4.06 -1.35
C ALA A 7 35.85 4.00 -1.36
N GLN A 8 36.49 4.42 -0.26
CA GLN A 8 37.93 4.31 -0.08
C GLN A 8 38.42 2.86 -0.18
N VAL A 9 37.77 1.92 0.51
CA VAL A 9 38.13 0.48 0.44
C VAL A 9 37.97 -0.08 -0.97
N ILE A 10 36.91 0.33 -1.69
CA ILE A 10 36.66 -0.10 -3.07
C ILE A 10 37.75 0.42 -4.01
N SER A 11 38.19 1.67 -3.82
CA SER A 11 39.13 2.36 -4.72
C SER A 11 40.60 2.08 -4.42
N GLU A 12 40.98 1.90 -3.15
CA GLU A 12 42.38 1.75 -2.74
C GLU A 12 42.89 0.30 -2.79
N ASN A 13 42.00 -0.68 -3.01
CA ASN A 13 42.36 -2.10 -3.07
C ASN A 13 42.02 -2.68 -4.45
N GLU A 14 42.84 -3.62 -4.92
CA GLU A 14 42.53 -4.46 -6.09
C GLU A 14 41.41 -5.45 -5.74
N ASN A 15 40.18 -4.95 -5.64
CA ASN A 15 39.00 -5.77 -5.43
C ASN A 15 38.55 -6.40 -6.75
N HIS A 16 38.10 -7.66 -6.70
CA HIS A 16 37.46 -8.26 -7.86
C HIS A 16 36.13 -7.54 -8.14
N ARG A 17 35.83 -7.33 -9.43
CA ARG A 17 34.64 -6.56 -9.85
C ARG A 17 33.34 -7.10 -9.27
N ASP A 18 33.22 -8.43 -9.20
CA ASP A 18 32.04 -9.11 -8.66
C ASP A 18 31.84 -8.89 -7.16
N ASP A 19 32.92 -8.77 -6.39
CA ASP A 19 32.85 -8.51 -4.94
C ASP A 19 32.33 -7.09 -4.69
N VAL A 20 32.80 -6.12 -5.47
CA VAL A 20 32.33 -4.73 -5.40
C VAL A 20 30.84 -4.66 -5.76
N ILE A 21 30.42 -5.37 -6.81
CA ILE A 21 29.00 -5.49 -7.19
C ILE A 21 28.17 -6.09 -6.05
N LEU A 22 28.64 -7.17 -5.41
CA LEU A 22 27.95 -7.83 -4.32
C LEU A 22 27.77 -6.89 -3.11
N ILE A 23 28.83 -6.18 -2.72
CA ILE A 23 28.81 -5.26 -1.58
C ILE A 23 27.86 -4.09 -1.83
N ILE A 24 27.90 -3.47 -3.01
CA ILE A 24 27.00 -2.36 -3.36
C ILE A 24 25.54 -2.84 -3.39
N ASN A 25 25.27 -4.01 -3.97
CA ASN A 25 23.94 -4.61 -3.99
C ASN A 25 23.41 -4.84 -2.57
N TYR A 26 24.22 -5.46 -1.71
CA TYR A 26 23.83 -5.71 -0.33
C TYR A 26 23.58 -4.40 0.40
N LEU A 27 24.49 -3.44 0.33
CA LEU A 27 24.37 -2.14 0.97
C LEU A 27 23.06 -1.45 0.58
N PHE A 28 22.74 -1.35 -0.71
CA PHE A 28 21.50 -0.70 -1.16
C PHE A 28 20.24 -1.48 -0.79
N SER A 29 20.33 -2.81 -0.68
CA SER A 29 19.18 -3.65 -0.29
C SER A 29 18.79 -3.49 1.18
N VAL A 30 19.75 -3.22 2.07
CA VAL A 30 19.53 -3.09 3.52
C VAL A 30 19.48 -1.64 3.99
N MET A 31 19.79 -0.69 3.12
CA MET A 31 19.84 0.72 3.46
C MET A 31 18.43 1.30 3.61
N ASP A 32 18.02 1.50 4.85
CA ASP A 32 16.80 2.24 5.20
C ASP A 32 17.19 3.60 5.80
N THR A 33 17.50 4.56 4.92
CA THR A 33 17.89 5.93 5.33
C THR A 33 17.40 6.99 4.35
N PRO A 34 16.91 8.15 4.85
CA PRO A 34 16.56 9.29 3.99
C PRO A 34 17.78 9.89 3.26
N THR A 35 19.01 9.55 3.68
CA THR A 35 20.24 10.05 3.06
C THR A 35 20.77 9.20 1.90
N TYR A 36 19.99 8.22 1.41
CA TYR A 36 20.45 7.28 0.37
C TYR A 36 21.02 7.98 -0.87
N THR A 37 20.41 9.08 -1.33
CA THR A 37 20.88 9.84 -2.50
C THR A 37 22.29 10.39 -2.31
N GLN A 38 22.62 10.83 -1.09
CA GLN A 38 23.96 11.33 -0.77
C GLN A 38 24.97 10.17 -0.76
N ILE A 39 24.58 9.01 -0.23
CA ILE A 39 25.43 7.81 -0.21
C ILE A 39 25.72 7.32 -1.63
N VAL A 40 24.68 7.21 -2.47
CA VAL A 40 24.83 6.84 -3.89
C VAL A 40 25.75 7.83 -4.60
N LYS A 41 25.55 9.14 -4.38
CA LYS A 41 26.39 10.18 -4.97
C LYS A 41 27.85 10.05 -4.53
N THR A 42 28.13 9.86 -3.23
CA THR A 42 29.49 9.65 -2.72
C THR A 42 30.14 8.43 -3.37
N LEU A 43 29.42 7.32 -3.52
CA LEU A 43 29.96 6.12 -4.17
C LEU A 43 30.31 6.41 -5.63
N ILE A 44 29.41 7.03 -6.39
CA ILE A 44 29.67 7.39 -7.80
C ILE A 44 30.90 8.30 -7.93
N GLU A 45 31.04 9.30 -7.05
CA GLU A 45 32.13 10.29 -7.12
C GLU A 45 33.48 9.72 -6.68
N GLN A 46 33.49 8.71 -5.80
CA GLN A 46 34.71 8.23 -5.13
C GLN A 46 35.15 6.82 -5.54
N THR A 47 34.34 6.06 -6.30
CA THR A 47 34.72 4.74 -6.83
C THR A 47 35.05 4.81 -8.32
N GLU A 48 36.34 5.01 -8.65
CA GLU A 48 36.82 5.01 -10.03
C GLU A 48 36.64 3.63 -10.69
N GLY A 49 36.12 3.59 -11.92
CA GLY A 49 35.88 2.36 -12.67
C GLY A 49 34.57 1.65 -12.35
N TYR A 50 33.84 2.09 -11.32
CA TYR A 50 32.59 1.47 -10.85
C TYR A 50 31.35 2.37 -10.98
N GLN A 51 31.48 3.58 -11.52
CA GLN A 51 30.39 4.56 -11.58
C GLN A 51 29.15 4.02 -12.32
N GLU A 52 29.35 3.41 -13.48
CA GLU A 52 28.27 2.79 -14.26
C GLU A 52 27.61 1.63 -13.52
N THR A 53 28.41 0.87 -12.76
CA THR A 53 27.92 -0.26 -11.95
C THR A 53 27.04 0.24 -10.82
N VAL A 54 27.48 1.27 -10.08
CA VAL A 54 26.71 1.90 -9.00
C VAL A 54 25.39 2.47 -9.55
N MET A 55 25.43 3.18 -10.67
CA MET A 55 24.22 3.73 -11.32
C MET A 55 23.25 2.63 -11.75
N THR A 56 23.74 1.59 -12.42
CA THR A 56 22.91 0.48 -12.90
C THR A 56 22.20 -0.23 -11.75
N ILE A 57 22.91 -0.48 -10.65
CA ILE A 57 22.31 -1.11 -9.47
C ILE A 57 21.27 -0.17 -8.84
N ALA A 58 21.59 1.12 -8.68
CA ALA A 58 20.66 2.10 -8.11
C ALA A 58 19.38 2.24 -8.96
N ASP A 59 19.50 2.25 -10.29
CA ASP A 59 18.37 2.34 -11.21
C ASP A 59 17.50 1.09 -11.17
N ARG A 60 18.12 -0.10 -11.16
CA ARG A 60 17.41 -1.37 -11.01
C ARG A 60 16.59 -1.39 -9.72
N LEU A 61 17.20 -1.07 -8.58
CA LEU A 61 16.50 -1.07 -7.29
C LEU A 61 15.38 -0.04 -7.22
N ARG A 62 15.56 1.14 -7.82
CA ARG A 62 14.50 2.14 -7.93
C ARG A 62 13.30 1.62 -8.73
N ASN A 63 13.56 0.97 -9.86
CA ASN A 63 12.52 0.39 -10.71
C ASN A 63 11.78 -0.76 -9.99
N GLU A 64 12.51 -1.65 -9.31
CA GLU A 64 11.90 -2.70 -8.48
C GLU A 64 11.03 -2.13 -7.37
N GLY A 65 11.50 -1.07 -6.70
CA GLY A 65 10.74 -0.37 -5.66
C GLY A 65 9.47 0.26 -6.20
N LEU A 66 9.55 0.92 -7.37
CA LEU A 66 8.40 1.51 -8.05
C LEU A 66 7.38 0.44 -8.47
N GLU A 67 7.84 -0.66 -9.07
CA GLU A 67 6.99 -1.76 -9.50
C GLU A 67 6.26 -2.40 -8.30
N LYS A 68 7.00 -2.72 -7.23
CA LYS A 68 6.41 -3.25 -5.98
C LYS A 68 5.39 -2.27 -5.39
N GLY A 69 5.72 -0.97 -5.37
CA GLY A 69 4.82 0.08 -4.87
C GLY A 69 3.53 0.18 -5.70
N LEU A 70 3.63 0.13 -7.02
CA LEU A 70 2.46 0.17 -7.92
C LEU A 70 1.58 -1.08 -7.77
N ILE A 71 2.17 -2.27 -7.67
CA ILE A 71 1.43 -3.51 -7.45
C ILE A 71 0.68 -3.44 -6.12
N LYS A 72 1.40 -3.12 -5.03
CA LYS A 72 0.83 -3.02 -3.69
C LYS A 72 -0.29 -1.98 -3.64
N GLY A 73 -0.05 -0.77 -4.14
CA GLY A 73 -1.05 0.29 -4.16
C GLY A 73 -2.29 -0.07 -5.00
N ARG A 74 -2.12 -0.79 -6.10
CA ARG A 74 -3.25 -1.28 -6.91
C ARG A 74 -4.07 -2.34 -6.18
N GLU A 75 -3.40 -3.26 -5.49
CA GLU A 75 -4.08 -4.32 -4.72
C GLU A 75 -4.85 -3.74 -3.53
N GLU A 76 -4.22 -2.85 -2.76
CA GLU A 76 -4.82 -2.14 -1.64
C GLU A 76 -6.01 -1.31 -2.12
N GLY A 77 -5.84 -0.47 -3.14
CA GLY A 77 -6.93 0.34 -3.68
C GLY A 77 -8.10 -0.48 -4.23
N LYS A 78 -7.84 -1.67 -4.81
CA LYS A 78 -8.92 -2.59 -5.25
C LYS A 78 -9.62 -3.25 -4.06
N ALA A 79 -8.91 -3.55 -2.97
CA ALA A 79 -9.51 -4.10 -1.76
C ALA A 79 -10.39 -3.07 -1.06
N GLU A 80 -9.86 -1.87 -0.83
CA GLU A 80 -10.58 -0.74 -0.22
C GLU A 80 -11.81 -0.37 -1.05
N GLY A 81 -11.67 -0.18 -2.36
CA GLY A 81 -12.81 0.18 -3.21
C GLY A 81 -13.94 -0.85 -3.23
N ARG A 82 -13.63 -2.15 -3.08
CA ARG A 82 -14.67 -3.20 -2.95
C ARG A 82 -15.35 -3.17 -1.59
N GLU A 83 -14.58 -2.92 -0.54
CA GLU A 83 -15.10 -2.82 0.81
C GLU A 83 -16.04 -1.61 0.93
N GLU A 84 -15.61 -0.44 0.46
CA GLU A 84 -16.42 0.78 0.43
C GLU A 84 -17.71 0.59 -0.37
N ALA A 85 -17.62 0.04 -1.59
CA ALA A 85 -18.79 -0.23 -2.42
C ALA A 85 -19.80 -1.16 -1.71
N ARG A 86 -19.31 -2.20 -1.03
CA ARG A 86 -20.17 -3.13 -0.29
C ARG A 86 -20.82 -2.47 0.93
N GLN A 87 -20.10 -1.59 1.63
CA GLN A 87 -20.66 -0.83 2.76
C GLN A 87 -21.74 0.15 2.29
N GLU A 88 -21.48 0.84 1.17
CA GLU A 88 -22.44 1.76 0.55
C GLU A 88 -23.71 1.01 0.11
N GLU A 89 -23.57 -0.13 -0.58
CA GLU A 89 -24.70 -0.96 -0.98
C GLU A 89 -25.54 -1.43 0.22
N GLN A 90 -24.89 -1.85 1.31
CA GLN A 90 -25.58 -2.24 2.55
C GLN A 90 -26.29 -1.07 3.22
N ALA A 91 -25.69 0.13 3.21
CA ALA A 91 -26.32 1.33 3.73
C ALA A 91 -27.56 1.71 2.92
N ILE A 92 -27.47 1.69 1.58
CA ILE A 92 -28.59 1.95 0.68
C ILE A 92 -29.69 0.91 0.86
N ALA A 93 -29.35 -0.38 0.96
CA ALA A 93 -30.31 -1.45 1.17
C ALA A 93 -31.06 -1.32 2.51
N ARG A 94 -30.35 -0.98 3.59
CA ARG A 94 -30.95 -0.69 4.90
C ARG A 94 -31.90 0.50 4.82
N GLN A 95 -31.46 1.60 4.19
CA GLN A 95 -32.30 2.78 4.02
C GLN A 95 -33.59 2.47 3.24
N ARG A 96 -33.49 1.71 2.13
CA ARG A 96 -34.68 1.26 1.38
C ARG A 96 -35.63 0.43 2.23
N THR A 97 -35.09 -0.48 3.04
CA THR A 97 -35.88 -1.31 3.96
C THR A 97 -36.62 -0.43 4.97
N TYR A 98 -35.95 0.56 5.56
CA TYR A 98 -36.59 1.47 6.52
C TYR A 98 -37.68 2.32 5.86
N THR A 99 -37.44 2.85 4.66
CA THR A 99 -38.48 3.57 3.92
C THR A 99 -39.71 2.70 3.68
N GLN A 100 -39.53 1.43 3.32
CA GLN A 100 -40.63 0.48 3.13
C GLN A 100 -41.39 0.20 4.43
N VAL A 101 -40.70 0.11 5.57
CA VAL A 101 -41.33 -0.05 6.90
C VAL A 101 -42.21 1.14 7.22
N ILE A 102 -41.70 2.37 7.08
CA ILE A 102 -42.46 3.60 7.34
C ILE A 102 -43.71 3.65 6.47
N THR A 103 -43.56 3.43 5.16
CA THR A 103 -44.71 3.41 4.24
C THR A 103 -45.73 2.33 4.62
N SER A 104 -45.27 1.16 5.06
CA SER A 104 -46.17 0.07 5.49
C SER A 104 -46.92 0.42 6.78
N LEU A 105 -46.28 1.09 7.72
CA LEU A 105 -46.92 1.60 8.94
C LEU A 105 -47.97 2.65 8.61
N ASP A 106 -47.67 3.59 7.70
CA ASP A 106 -48.60 4.63 7.24
C ASP A 106 -49.83 4.04 6.54
N LEU A 107 -49.65 2.91 5.85
CA LEU A 107 -50.73 2.14 5.22
C LEU A 107 -51.51 1.27 6.22
N GLY A 108 -51.14 1.26 7.50
CA GLY A 108 -51.84 0.55 8.56
C GLY A 108 -51.55 -0.95 8.67
N LEU A 109 -50.46 -1.44 8.05
CA LEU A 109 -50.03 -2.83 8.25
C LEU A 109 -49.59 -3.08 9.70
N SER A 110 -49.87 -4.27 10.22
CA SER A 110 -49.46 -4.62 11.58
C SER A 110 -47.95 -4.86 11.67
N ILE A 111 -47.37 -4.59 12.85
CA ILE A 111 -45.95 -4.81 13.12
C ILE A 111 -45.54 -6.27 12.86
N ASP A 112 -46.42 -7.24 13.17
CA ASP A 112 -46.17 -8.68 12.91
C ASP A 112 -46.01 -8.98 11.41
N ILE A 113 -46.86 -8.37 10.56
CA ILE A 113 -46.78 -8.55 9.10
C ILE A 113 -45.51 -7.88 8.56
N ILE A 114 -45.22 -6.64 8.99
CA ILE A 114 -44.02 -5.91 8.56
C ILE A 114 -42.75 -6.67 8.98
N SER A 115 -42.69 -7.16 10.21
CA SER A 115 -41.56 -7.96 10.72
C SER A 115 -41.33 -9.23 9.92
N LYS A 116 -42.40 -9.94 9.53
CA LYS A 116 -42.28 -11.13 8.66
C LYS A 116 -41.77 -10.81 7.25
N ILE A 117 -42.12 -9.65 6.70
CA ILE A 117 -41.71 -9.25 5.34
C ILE A 117 -40.27 -8.72 5.32
N THR A 118 -39.90 -7.88 6.28
CA THR A 118 -38.61 -7.18 6.28
C THR A 118 -37.53 -7.91 7.07
N GLY A 119 -37.92 -8.86 7.93
CA GLY A 119 -37.02 -9.56 8.84
C GLY A 119 -36.54 -8.71 10.02
N LEU A 120 -37.00 -7.47 10.16
CA LEU A 120 -36.63 -6.60 11.27
C LEU A 120 -37.34 -7.02 12.57
N PRO A 121 -36.67 -6.87 13.73
CA PRO A 121 -37.29 -7.17 15.01
C PRO A 121 -38.40 -6.18 15.33
N HIS A 122 -39.41 -6.65 16.07
CA HIS A 122 -40.56 -5.83 16.45
C HIS A 122 -40.16 -4.56 17.19
N SER A 123 -39.14 -4.63 18.06
CA SER A 123 -38.62 -3.48 18.81
C SER A 123 -38.06 -2.38 17.90
N GLU A 124 -37.42 -2.76 16.79
CA GLU A 124 -36.83 -1.83 15.83
C GLU A 124 -37.92 -1.18 14.97
N ILE A 125 -38.89 -1.96 14.49
CA ILE A 125 -40.06 -1.44 13.77
C ILE A 125 -40.88 -0.50 14.67
N GLN A 126 -41.05 -0.85 15.94
CA GLN A 126 -41.82 -0.04 16.89
C GLN A 126 -41.13 1.28 17.22
N ALA A 127 -39.80 1.33 17.18
CA ALA A 127 -39.02 2.57 17.34
C ALA A 127 -39.13 3.51 16.13
N MET A 128 -39.61 3.02 14.98
CA MET A 128 -39.83 3.79 13.75
C MET A 128 -41.24 4.37 13.62
N ARG A 129 -42.12 4.10 14.60
CA ARG A 129 -43.52 4.55 14.62
C ARG A 129 -43.67 5.97 15.14
#